data_AF-A0A9D4U9G7-F1
#
_entry.id   AF-A0A9D4U9G7-F1
#
_cell.length_a   1.000
_cell.length_b   1.000
_cell.length_c   1.000
_cell.angle_alpha   90.00
_cell.angle_beta   90.00
_cell.angle_gamma   90.00
#
_symmetry.space_group_name_H-M   'P 1'
#
loop_
_entity.id
_entity.type
_entity.pdbx_description
1 polymer ?
#
loop_
_entity_poly.entity_id
_entity_poly.type
_entity_poly.pdbx_seq_one_letter_code
_entity_poly.pdbx_strand_id
1 'polypeptide(L)'
;MYTDVGLYYTPAAILRGEEFDGIAACQRVEQWLIKNHGYQALYAVTELNEQDFWRMFDGRLYAECRRKYKAVGTFMSVYYKSKKGSKTEKEVQEEEQKLVDTVLTTS
;
A
#
# COMPACT_ATOMS: atom_id res chain seq x y z
N MET A 1 18.60 -7.46 12.12
CA MET A 1 17.91 -8.77 12.00
C MET A 1 16.44 -8.47 11.92
N TYR A 2 15.72 -9.06 10.96
CA TYR A 2 14.27 -8.90 10.83
C TYR A 2 13.59 -10.17 11.35
N THR A 3 12.43 -9.99 11.99
CA THR A 3 11.55 -11.09 12.40
C THR A 3 10.26 -10.94 11.64
N ASP A 4 9.92 -11.96 10.86
CA ASP A 4 8.65 -12.03 10.17
C ASP A 4 7.57 -12.60 11.10
N VAL A 5 6.43 -11.92 11.18
CA VAL A 5 5.33 -12.27 12.08
C VAL A 5 4.04 -12.33 11.28
N GLY A 6 3.53 -13.54 11.11
CA GLY A 6 2.23 -13.77 10.50
C GLY A 6 1.12 -13.78 11.55
N LEU A 7 0.10 -12.94 11.34
CA LEU A 7 -1.13 -12.91 12.13
C LEU A 7 -2.20 -13.71 11.38
N TYR A 8 -2.61 -14.85 11.94
CA TYR A 8 -3.57 -15.77 11.33
C TYR A 8 -4.75 -16.03 12.30
N TYR A 9 -5.80 -16.68 11.78
CA TYR A 9 -7.05 -17.06 12.45
C TYR A 9 -8.13 -15.97 12.57
N THR A 10 -9.35 -16.46 12.82
CA THR A 10 -10.54 -15.66 13.11
C THR A 10 -10.41 -14.99 14.48
N PRO A 11 -10.57 -13.66 14.58
CA PRO A 11 -10.63 -12.94 15.86
C PRO A 11 -11.62 -13.57 16.85
N ALA A 12 -11.24 -13.66 18.12
CA ALA A 12 -12.06 -14.30 19.15
C ALA A 12 -13.44 -13.64 19.33
N ALA A 13 -13.57 -12.34 19.07
CA ALA A 13 -14.85 -11.62 19.07
C ALA A 13 -15.84 -12.24 18.06
N ILE A 14 -15.39 -12.52 16.84
CA ILE A 14 -16.20 -13.16 15.80
C ILE A 14 -16.63 -14.57 16.24
N LEU A 15 -15.74 -15.33 16.89
CA LEU A 15 -16.08 -16.66 17.40
C LEU A 15 -17.14 -16.64 18.53
N ARG A 16 -17.26 -15.51 19.24
CA ARG A 16 -18.32 -15.27 20.23
C ARG A 16 -19.59 -14.66 19.64
N GLY A 17 -19.62 -14.40 18.32
CA GLY A 17 -20.74 -13.73 17.65
C GLY A 17 -20.79 -12.22 17.88
N GLU A 18 -19.69 -11.62 18.33
CA GLU A 18 -19.56 -10.18 18.54
C GLU A 18 -19.09 -9.47 17.26
N GLU A 19 -19.40 -8.17 17.15
CA GLU A 19 -18.88 -7.33 16.07
C GLU A 19 -17.36 -7.19 16.17
N PHE A 20 -16.69 -7.25 15.02
CA PHE A 20 -15.26 -7.01 14.93
C PHE A 20 -14.94 -6.17 13.70
N ASP A 21 -14.36 -5.00 13.93
CA ASP A 21 -13.88 -4.13 12.85
C ASP A 21 -12.46 -4.54 12.43
N GLY A 22 -12.40 -5.37 11.38
CA GLY A 22 -11.14 -5.82 10.80
C GLY A 22 -10.35 -4.70 10.10
N ILE A 23 -11.03 -3.70 9.53
CA ILE A 23 -10.37 -2.58 8.85
C ILE A 23 -9.63 -1.74 9.90
N ALA A 24 -10.33 -1.32 10.95
CA ALA A 24 -9.71 -0.56 12.02
C ALA A 24 -8.61 -1.35 12.74
N ALA A 25 -8.75 -2.68 12.87
CA ALA A 25 -7.71 -3.53 13.43
C ALA A 25 -6.43 -3.55 12.56
N CYS A 26 -6.57 -3.77 11.25
CA CYS A 26 -5.44 -3.72 10.32
C CYS A 26 -4.77 -2.34 10.32
N GLN A 27 -5.54 -1.25 10.24
CA GLN A 27 -5.00 0.11 10.28
C GLN A 27 -4.19 0.38 11.56
N ARG A 28 -4.65 -0.09 12.72
CA ARG A 28 -3.89 0.05 13.98
C ARG A 28 -2.55 -0.68 13.93
N VAL A 29 -2.51 -1.88 13.36
CA VAL A 29 -1.26 -2.65 13.21
C VAL A 29 -0.31 -1.94 12.23
N GLU A 30 -0.82 -1.50 11.08
CA GLU A 30 -0.01 -0.82 10.06
C GLU A 30 0.58 0.51 10.60
N GLN A 31 -0.20 1.31 11.33
CA GLN A 31 0.29 2.52 11.97
C GLN A 31 1.31 2.22 13.07
N TRP A 32 1.11 1.14 13.84
CA TRP A 32 2.09 0.68 14.81
C TRP A 32 3.40 0.29 14.14
N LEU A 33 3.36 -0.42 13.00
CA LEU A 33 4.55 -0.75 12.22
C LEU A 33 5.29 0.51 11.77
N ILE A 34 4.60 1.49 11.18
CA ILE A 34 5.19 2.78 10.78
C ILE A 34 5.89 3.45 11.96
N LYS A 35 5.22 3.53 13.12
CA LYS A 35 5.76 4.17 14.32
C LYS A 35 7.02 3.47 14.86
N ASN A 36 7.13 2.16 14.66
CA ASN A 36 8.23 1.33 15.18
C ASN A 36 9.25 0.97 14.08
N HIS A 37 9.24 1.65 12.94
CA HIS A 37 10.14 1.38 11.81
C HIS A 37 10.07 -0.08 11.31
N GLY A 38 8.90 -0.70 11.44
CA GLY A 38 8.54 -1.98 10.84
C GLY A 38 7.81 -1.78 9.51
N TYR A 39 7.55 -2.88 8.82
CA TYR A 39 6.80 -2.86 7.56
C TYR A 39 5.89 -4.08 7.44
N GLN A 40 4.84 -3.94 6.63
CA GLN A 40 4.01 -5.06 6.20
C GLN A 40 4.56 -5.63 4.90
N ALA A 41 4.74 -6.95 4.80
CA ALA A 41 5.17 -7.55 3.55
C ALA A 41 4.08 -7.40 2.47
N LEU A 42 4.47 -6.90 1.29
CA LEU A 42 3.56 -6.46 0.20
C LEU A 42 2.83 -7.58 -0.55
N TYR A 43 2.87 -8.82 -0.05
CA TYR A 43 1.97 -9.89 -0.54
C TYR A 43 0.55 -9.74 0.04
N ALA A 44 0.39 -8.98 1.13
CA ALA A 44 -0.89 -8.69 1.74
C ALA A 44 -1.51 -7.39 1.22
N VAL A 45 -2.83 -7.30 1.27
CA VAL A 45 -3.59 -6.07 1.03
C VAL A 45 -3.35 -5.08 2.18
N THR A 46 -3.20 -3.80 1.86
CA THR A 46 -3.06 -2.72 2.87
C THR A 46 -4.34 -1.90 3.00
N GLU A 47 -4.63 -1.47 4.24
CA GLU A 47 -5.69 -0.51 4.56
C GLU A 47 -5.16 0.93 4.69
N LEU A 48 -3.86 1.14 4.48
CA LEU A 48 -3.22 2.46 4.50
C LEU A 48 -3.68 3.33 3.32
N ASN A 49 -3.69 4.64 3.58
CA ASN A 49 -3.67 5.63 2.51
C ASN A 49 -2.26 5.73 1.88
N GLU A 50 -2.15 6.43 0.76
CA GLU A 50 -0.89 6.52 0.00
C GLU A 50 0.23 7.22 0.78
N GLN A 51 -0.11 8.26 1.52
CA GLN A 51 0.85 9.03 2.30
C GLN A 51 1.52 8.14 3.36
N ASP A 52 0.73 7.37 4.11
CA ASP A 52 1.22 6.46 5.13
C ASP A 52 1.96 5.26 4.54
N PHE A 53 1.52 4.76 3.38
CA PHE A 53 2.24 3.74 2.64
C PHE A 53 3.67 4.20 2.31
N TRP A 54 3.84 5.43 1.80
CA TRP A 54 5.16 5.95 1.49
C TRP A 54 6.00 6.32 2.72
N ARG A 55 5.35 6.59 3.88
CA ARG A 55 6.05 6.67 5.17
C ARG A 55 6.62 5.33 5.63
N MET A 56 5.99 4.20 5.26
CA MET A 56 6.48 2.86 5.59
C MET A 56 7.68 2.43 4.72
N PHE A 57 7.66 2.70 3.41
CA PHE A 57 8.62 2.10 2.46
C PHE A 57 9.68 3.04 1.86
N ASP A 58 9.51 4.36 1.95
CA ASP A 58 10.32 5.36 1.20
C ASP A 58 10.32 5.12 -0.33
N GLY A 59 9.46 5.85 -1.04
CA GLY A 59 9.25 5.66 -2.47
C GLY A 59 10.35 6.18 -3.41
N ARG A 60 11.44 6.78 -2.91
CA ARG A 60 12.42 7.49 -3.76
C ARG A 60 13.08 6.61 -4.82
N LEU A 61 13.72 5.51 -4.40
CA LEU A 61 14.37 4.57 -5.32
C LEU A 61 13.37 3.87 -6.24
N TYR A 62 12.17 3.59 -5.71
CA TYR A 62 11.08 3.04 -6.51
C TYR A 62 10.68 3.99 -7.66
N ALA A 63 10.51 5.28 -7.37
CA ALA A 63 10.17 6.29 -8.36
C ALA A 63 11.28 6.49 -9.41
N GLU A 64 12.55 6.47 -8.98
CA GLU A 64 13.70 6.52 -9.90
C GLU A 64 13.73 5.34 -10.86
N CYS A 65 13.54 4.12 -10.35
CA CYS A 65 13.43 2.92 -11.16
C CYS A 65 12.27 3.03 -12.16
N ARG A 66 11.09 3.49 -11.72
CA ARG A 66 9.94 3.65 -12.61
C ARG A 66 10.23 4.61 -13.76
N ARG A 67 10.91 5.74 -13.50
CA ARG A 67 11.30 6.69 -14.55
C ARG A 67 12.34 6.08 -15.50
N LYS A 68 13.42 5.51 -14.94
CA LYS A 68 14.53 4.93 -15.71
C LYS A 68 14.06 3.87 -16.72
N TYR A 69 13.10 3.04 -16.31
CA TYR A 69 12.58 1.95 -17.13
C TYR A 69 11.25 2.27 -17.83
N LYS A 70 10.84 3.55 -17.85
CA LYS A 70 9.59 4.00 -18.52
C LYS A 70 8.34 3.25 -18.04
N ALA A 71 8.28 2.93 -16.74
CA ALA A 71 7.17 2.21 -16.13
C ALA A 71 6.00 3.12 -15.74
N VAL A 72 6.25 4.41 -15.53
CA VAL A 72 5.20 5.42 -15.26
C VAL A 72 4.25 5.48 -16.45
N GLY A 73 2.93 5.40 -16.21
CA GLY A 73 1.94 5.33 -17.30
C GLY A 73 1.72 3.94 -17.90
N THR A 74 2.63 2.97 -17.64
CA THR A 74 2.56 1.63 -18.23
C THR A 74 2.10 0.57 -17.23
N PHE A 75 2.61 0.64 -15.99
CA PHE A 75 2.26 -0.29 -14.93
C PHE A 75 1.67 0.45 -13.75
N MET A 76 0.67 -0.12 -13.08
CA MET A 76 0.16 0.44 -11.82
C MET A 76 1.27 0.62 -10.78
N SER A 77 1.14 1.64 -9.93
CA SER A 77 2.01 1.81 -8.78
C SER A 77 1.89 0.65 -7.78
N VAL A 78 2.93 0.43 -6.97
CA VAL A 78 2.93 -0.65 -5.97
C VAL A 78 1.91 -0.38 -4.86
N TYR A 79 1.74 0.89 -4.46
CA TYR A 79 0.65 1.29 -3.58
C TYR A 79 -0.69 0.94 -4.20
N TYR A 80 -0.91 1.33 -5.46
CA TYR A 80 -2.16 1.04 -6.14
C TYR A 80 -2.37 -0.46 -6.32
N LYS A 81 -1.32 -1.28 -6.44
CA LYS A 81 -1.47 -2.74 -6.42
C LYS A 81 -1.92 -3.26 -5.05
N SER A 82 -1.32 -2.77 -3.97
CA SER A 82 -1.52 -3.29 -2.61
C SER A 82 -2.75 -2.75 -1.89
N LYS A 83 -3.24 -1.55 -2.22
CA LYS A 83 -4.40 -0.91 -1.58
C LYS A 83 -5.65 -1.81 -1.64
N LYS A 84 -6.47 -1.87 -0.58
CA LYS A 84 -7.76 -2.58 -0.62
C LYS A 84 -8.74 -1.99 -1.63
N GLY A 85 -9.56 -2.86 -2.20
CA GLY A 85 -10.65 -2.52 -3.13
C GLY A 85 -10.37 -2.98 -4.56
N SER A 86 -11.45 -3.25 -5.29
CA SER A 86 -11.40 -3.49 -6.73
C SER A 86 -10.93 -2.24 -7.43
N LYS A 87 -10.08 -2.41 -8.45
CA LYS A 87 -9.58 -1.31 -9.28
C LYS A 87 -9.94 -1.63 -10.71
N THR A 88 -10.64 -0.71 -11.35
CA THR A 88 -10.87 -0.79 -12.78
C THR A 88 -9.59 -0.42 -13.53
N GLU A 89 -9.41 -0.95 -14.74
CA GLU A 89 -8.29 -0.57 -15.61
C GLU A 89 -8.27 0.94 -15.86
N LYS A 90 -9.46 1.56 -15.96
CA LYS A 90 -9.62 3.00 -16.16
C LYS A 90 -9.05 3.81 -14.98
N GLU A 91 -9.40 3.47 -13.74
CA GLU A 91 -8.86 4.17 -12.56
C GLU A 91 -7.34 4.05 -12.47
N VAL A 92 -6.79 2.88 -12.81
CA VAL A 92 -5.34 2.67 -12.85
C VAL A 92 -4.69 3.59 -13.89
N GLN A 93 -5.27 3.68 -15.09
CA GLN A 93 -4.76 4.54 -16.16
C GLN A 93 -4.83 6.03 -15.78
N GLU A 94 -5.95 6.46 -15.17
CA GLU A 94 -6.14 7.85 -14.74
C GLU A 94 -5.13 8.28 -13.67
N GLU A 95 -4.87 7.43 -12.66
CA GLU A 95 -3.86 7.72 -11.65
C GLU A 95 -2.44 7.75 -12.22
N GLU A 96 -2.12 6.84 -13.12
CA GLU A 96 -0.81 6.82 -13.77
C GLU A 96 -0.61 8.00 -14.72
N GLN A 97 -1.66 8.47 -15.39
CA GLN A 97 -1.60 9.64 -16.28
C GLN A 97 -1.27 10.92 -15.49
N LYS A 98 -1.86 11.10 -14.30
CA LYS A 98 -1.52 12.24 -13.41
C LYS A 98 -0.02 12.31 -13.10
N LEU A 99 0.62 11.15 -12.94
CA LEU A 99 2.06 11.07 -12.69
C LEU A 99 2.87 11.40 -13.95
N VAL A 100 2.43 10.96 -15.13
CA VAL A 100 3.07 11.33 -16.42
C VAL A 100 3.04 12.84 -16.61
N ASP A 101 1.88 13.47 -16.40
CA ASP A 101 1.71 14.91 -16.59
C ASP A 101 2.59 15.71 -15.61
N THR A 102 2.77 15.22 -14.39
CA THR A 102 3.66 15.81 -13.38
C THR A 102 5.14 15.67 -13.76
N VAL A 103 5.56 14.53 -14.31
CA VAL A 103 6.95 14.32 -14.76
C VAL A 103 7.27 15.20 -15.97
N LEU A 104 6.33 15.35 -16.92
CA LEU A 104 6.53 16.17 -18.12
C LEU A 104 6.56 17.68 -17.83
N THR A 105 5.91 18.13 -16.75
CA THR A 105 5.91 19.55 -16.34
C THR A 105 7.10 19.94 -15.46
N THR A 106 7.85 18.97 -14.94
CA THR A 106 9.01 19.18 -14.05
C THR A 106 10.36 18.86 -14.69
N SER A 107 10.36 18.49 -15.98
CA SER A 107 11.55 18.20 -16.81
C SER A 107 11.85 19.35 -17.76
#